data_AF-A0A519ML69-F1
#
_entry.id   AF-A0A519ML69-F1
#
_cell.length_a   1.000
_cell.length_b   1.000
_cell.length_c   1.000
_cell.angle_alpha   90.00
_cell.angle_beta   90.00
_cell.angle_gamma   90.00
#
_symmetry.space_group_name_H-M   'P 1'
#
loop_
_entity.id
_entity.type
_entity.pdbx_description
1 polymer ?
#
loop_
_entity_poly.entity_id
_entity_poly.type
_entity_poly.pdbx_seq_one_letter_code
_entity_poly.pdbx_strand_id
1 'polypeptide(L)'
;MVIGAYLNAPSTPKDWRYYMVKYEAMRAGDSGCHVIAPYPGYSICMLTRDSCDNRSYHSDAYLLAAVTASQIPSTQIANPSWPRCFPGHETQSRYLALQNSGIKIRCAAEGWQFDGVPENGMHREKFDCVLGLRPEYDASRKVYILPQEGGIDIEDRVAIAGQLILDLVSTGL
;
A
#
# COMPACT_ATOMS: atom_id res chain seq x y z
N MET A 1 4.86 8.34 -26.44
CA MET A 1 5.22 7.16 -25.61
C MET A 1 3.94 6.37 -25.32
N VAL A 2 3.94 5.04 -25.47
CA VAL A 2 2.73 4.19 -25.36
C VAL A 2 2.08 4.28 -23.96
N ILE A 3 2.89 4.39 -22.90
CA ILE A 3 2.42 4.51 -21.51
C ILE A 3 1.55 5.78 -21.32
N GLY A 4 2.05 6.94 -21.77
CA GLY A 4 1.31 8.19 -21.65
C GLY A 4 -0.02 8.18 -22.41
N ALA A 5 -0.08 7.48 -23.56
CA ALA A 5 -1.32 7.33 -24.31
C ALA A 5 -2.37 6.50 -23.54
N TYR A 6 -1.96 5.41 -22.88
CA TYR A 6 -2.87 4.60 -22.04
C TYR A 6 -3.36 5.37 -20.81
N LEU A 7 -2.45 6.03 -20.09
CA LEU A 7 -2.80 6.78 -18.87
C LEU A 7 -3.79 7.92 -19.16
N ASN A 8 -3.64 8.58 -20.31
CA ASN A 8 -4.46 9.72 -20.71
C ASN A 8 -5.74 9.33 -21.48
N ALA A 9 -5.99 8.04 -21.75
CA ALA A 9 -7.17 7.60 -22.49
C ALA A 9 -8.35 7.36 -21.53
N PRO A 10 -9.34 8.27 -21.41
CA PRO A 10 -10.39 8.17 -20.40
C PRO A 10 -11.33 6.97 -20.61
N SER A 11 -11.52 6.56 -21.88
CA SER A 11 -12.37 5.44 -22.25
C SER A 11 -11.74 4.06 -22.00
N THR A 12 -10.45 3.99 -21.67
CA THR A 12 -9.80 2.72 -21.37
C THR A 12 -10.10 2.32 -19.92
N PRO A 13 -10.70 1.15 -19.66
CA PRO A 13 -10.92 0.65 -18.31
C PRO A 13 -9.60 0.56 -17.54
N LYS A 14 -9.59 1.11 -16.33
CA LYS A 14 -8.43 1.16 -15.44
C LYS A 14 -8.78 0.43 -14.15
N ASP A 15 -8.66 -0.89 -14.18
CA ASP A 15 -8.73 -1.69 -12.95
C ASP A 15 -7.39 -1.64 -12.19
N TRP A 16 -7.21 -2.51 -11.20
CA TRP A 16 -5.99 -2.60 -10.40
C TRP A 16 -4.67 -2.64 -11.24
N ARG A 17 -4.69 -3.14 -12.49
CA ARG A 17 -3.51 -3.20 -13.38
C ARG A 17 -3.01 -1.82 -13.80
N TYR A 18 -3.89 -0.82 -13.79
CA TYR A 18 -3.53 0.57 -14.08
C TYR A 18 -2.37 1.06 -13.20
N TYR A 19 -2.34 0.64 -11.94
CA TYR A 19 -1.29 1.06 -11.00
C TYR A 19 0.09 0.55 -11.40
N MET A 20 0.20 -0.66 -11.95
CA MET A 20 1.48 -1.17 -12.48
C MET A 20 2.00 -0.32 -13.64
N VAL A 21 1.10 0.22 -14.45
CA VAL A 21 1.48 1.11 -15.57
C VAL A 21 1.88 2.49 -15.06
N LYS A 22 1.07 3.07 -14.17
CA LYS A 22 1.27 4.43 -13.65
C LYS A 22 2.49 4.56 -12.75
N TYR A 23 2.74 3.59 -11.89
CA TYR A 23 3.79 3.66 -10.87
C TYR A 23 4.97 2.78 -11.24
N GLU A 24 6.09 3.41 -11.62
CA GLU A 24 7.32 2.69 -11.96
C GLU A 24 7.84 1.82 -10.81
N ALA A 25 7.62 2.24 -9.56
CA ALA A 25 7.95 1.47 -8.36
C ALA A 25 7.33 0.07 -8.36
N MET A 26 6.15 -0.12 -8.96
CA MET A 26 5.48 -1.42 -9.08
C MET A 26 6.04 -2.30 -10.21
N ARG A 27 6.99 -1.80 -11.00
CA ARG A 27 7.69 -2.53 -12.07
C ARG A 27 9.20 -2.64 -11.83
N ALA A 28 9.68 -2.11 -10.71
CA ALA A 28 11.08 -2.13 -10.34
C ALA A 28 11.52 -3.53 -9.86
N GLY A 29 12.82 -3.74 -9.72
CA GLY A 29 13.41 -4.97 -9.20
C GLY A 29 13.85 -5.98 -10.28
N ASP A 30 14.33 -7.13 -9.82
CA ASP A 30 15.29 -7.92 -10.59
C ASP A 30 14.65 -8.98 -11.50
N SER A 31 13.54 -9.60 -11.09
CA SER A 31 12.96 -10.71 -11.84
C SER A 31 11.84 -10.30 -12.80
N GLY A 32 11.21 -9.14 -12.57
CA GLY A 32 9.96 -8.76 -13.23
C GLY A 32 8.77 -9.68 -12.90
N CYS A 33 8.96 -10.71 -12.07
CA CYS A 33 7.93 -11.66 -11.70
C CYS A 33 7.04 -11.11 -10.60
N HIS A 34 5.73 -11.19 -10.83
CA HIS A 34 4.71 -10.75 -9.88
C HIS A 34 3.80 -11.91 -9.55
N VAL A 35 3.45 -12.04 -8.29
CA VAL A 35 2.34 -12.90 -7.87
C VAL A 35 1.20 -12.03 -7.40
N ILE A 36 0.04 -12.26 -7.99
CA ILE A 36 -1.15 -11.44 -7.77
C ILE A 36 -2.12 -12.30 -6.96
N ALA A 37 -2.59 -11.77 -5.84
CA ALA A 37 -3.63 -12.44 -5.08
C ALA A 37 -4.89 -12.62 -5.94
N PRO A 38 -5.73 -13.63 -5.66
CA PRO A 38 -7.05 -13.73 -6.28
C PRO A 38 -7.85 -12.42 -6.18
N TYR A 39 -8.86 -12.27 -7.05
CA TYR A 39 -9.74 -11.10 -7.14
C TYR A 39 -9.96 -10.38 -5.79
N PRO A 40 -9.83 -9.03 -5.71
CA PRO A 40 -9.78 -8.06 -6.82
C PRO A 40 -8.39 -7.64 -7.32
N GLY A 41 -7.30 -8.30 -6.93
CA GLY A 41 -5.96 -8.00 -7.47
C GLY A 41 -5.21 -6.83 -6.82
N TYR A 42 -5.77 -6.20 -5.78
CA TYR A 42 -5.12 -5.15 -4.98
C TYR A 42 -4.06 -5.67 -3.97
N SER A 43 -3.47 -6.83 -4.24
CA SER A 43 -2.37 -7.41 -3.47
C SER A 43 -1.43 -8.08 -4.45
N ILE A 44 -0.26 -7.47 -4.63
CA ILE A 44 0.72 -7.88 -5.62
C ILE A 44 2.08 -8.01 -4.93
N CYS A 45 2.59 -9.24 -4.92
CA CYS A 45 3.92 -9.56 -4.43
C CYS A 45 4.92 -9.46 -5.59
N MET A 46 5.92 -8.60 -5.45
CA MET A 46 7.04 -8.47 -6.38
C MET A 46 8.15 -9.42 -5.95
N LEU A 47 8.38 -10.47 -6.74
CA LEU A 47 9.39 -11.48 -6.40
C LEU A 47 10.81 -10.94 -6.60
N THR A 48 11.77 -11.58 -5.94
CA THR A 48 13.21 -11.34 -6.13
C THR A 48 13.80 -12.32 -7.13
N ARG A 49 13.18 -13.49 -7.31
CA ARG A 49 13.58 -14.54 -8.25
C ARG A 49 12.33 -15.11 -8.93
N ASP A 50 12.46 -16.32 -9.47
CA ASP A 50 11.45 -17.11 -10.15
C ASP A 50 10.52 -17.91 -9.22
N SER A 51 10.79 -17.94 -7.90
CA SER A 51 9.98 -18.66 -6.91
C SER A 51 9.49 -17.80 -5.74
N CYS A 52 8.26 -18.07 -5.31
CA CYS A 52 7.68 -17.63 -4.03
C CYS A 52 7.80 -18.76 -2.98
N ASP A 53 8.97 -19.41 -2.92
CA ASP A 53 9.30 -20.31 -1.82
C ASP A 53 9.77 -19.47 -0.62
N ASN A 54 9.52 -19.92 0.61
CA ASN A 54 9.84 -19.21 1.87
C ASN A 54 11.35 -18.91 2.07
N ARG A 55 12.18 -19.04 1.03
CA ARG A 55 13.62 -18.83 1.02
C ARG A 55 14.01 -17.41 0.60
N SER A 56 13.05 -16.62 0.11
CA SER A 56 13.29 -15.26 -0.39
C SER A 56 12.43 -14.24 0.34
N TYR A 57 12.90 -12.99 0.38
CA TYR A 57 12.14 -11.84 0.83
C TYR A 57 11.66 -11.02 -0.36
N HIS A 58 10.39 -10.67 -0.36
CA HIS A 58 9.71 -10.00 -1.45
C HIS A 58 9.30 -8.58 -1.07
N SER A 59 8.81 -7.82 -2.06
CA SER A 59 8.21 -6.50 -1.84
C SER A 59 6.72 -6.57 -2.13
N ASP A 60 5.93 -5.73 -1.45
CA ASP A 60 4.55 -5.48 -1.86
C ASP A 60 4.53 -4.30 -2.82
N ALA A 61 3.93 -4.47 -4.01
CA ALA A 61 3.96 -3.46 -5.06
C ALA A 61 3.21 -2.18 -4.63
N TYR A 62 2.05 -2.33 -3.99
CA TYR A 62 1.24 -1.19 -3.57
C TYR A 62 1.90 -0.43 -2.43
N LEU A 63 2.45 -1.13 -1.43
CA LEU A 63 3.16 -0.46 -0.35
C LEU A 63 4.44 0.22 -0.84
N LEU A 64 5.20 -0.42 -1.74
CA LEU A 64 6.39 0.20 -2.32
C LEU A 64 6.04 1.48 -3.09
N ALA A 65 4.97 1.44 -3.89
CA ALA A 65 4.49 2.62 -4.62
C ALA A 65 3.99 3.71 -3.67
N ALA A 66 3.24 3.36 -2.62
CA ALA A 66 2.72 4.30 -1.63
C ALA A 66 3.84 5.00 -0.85
N VAL A 67 4.85 4.24 -0.38
CA VAL A 67 6.02 4.81 0.31
C VAL A 67 6.84 5.69 -0.63
N THR A 68 6.97 5.31 -1.90
CA THR A 68 7.65 6.15 -2.90
C THR A 68 6.89 7.47 -3.11
N ALA A 69 5.56 7.41 -3.18
CA ALA A 69 4.70 8.58 -3.32
C ALA A 69 4.69 9.49 -2.07
N SER A 70 4.81 8.91 -0.87
CA SER A 70 4.83 9.69 0.38
C SER A 70 6.14 10.43 0.63
N GLN A 71 7.24 10.00 -0.01
CA GLN A 71 8.58 10.58 0.14
C GLN A 71 9.09 10.61 1.59
N ILE A 72 8.55 9.75 2.47
CA ILE A 72 9.06 9.65 3.84
C ILE A 72 10.48 9.04 3.84
N PRO A 73 11.36 9.46 4.75
CA PRO A 73 12.68 8.86 4.86
C PRO A 73 12.58 7.42 5.38
N SER A 74 13.50 6.55 4.96
CA SER A 74 13.52 5.14 5.36
C SER A 74 13.64 4.93 6.87
N THR A 75 14.15 5.93 7.61
CA THR A 75 14.21 5.92 9.08
C THR A 75 12.83 5.97 9.75
N GLN A 76 11.76 6.23 9.00
CA GLN A 76 10.37 6.21 9.49
C GLN A 76 9.68 4.86 9.26
N ILE A 77 10.42 3.87 8.73
CA ILE A 77 9.90 2.54 8.40
C ILE A 77 10.50 1.51 9.37
N ALA A 78 9.64 0.83 10.12
CA ALA A 78 10.05 -0.18 11.10
C ALA A 78 10.35 -1.55 10.51
N ASN A 79 10.02 -1.80 9.24
CA ASN A 79 10.25 -3.08 8.58
C ASN A 79 11.76 -3.30 8.34
N PRO A 80 12.39 -4.30 8.99
CA PRO A 80 13.80 -4.58 8.75
C PRO A 80 14.03 -4.98 7.29
N SER A 81 15.06 -4.39 6.66
CA SER A 81 15.40 -4.65 5.25
C SER A 81 14.33 -4.21 4.24
N TRP A 82 13.51 -3.20 4.58
CA TRP A 82 12.63 -2.54 3.62
C TRP A 82 13.39 -2.18 2.31
N PRO A 83 12.80 -2.39 1.11
CA PRO A 83 11.45 -2.88 0.84
C PRO A 83 11.34 -4.41 0.68
N ARG A 84 12.43 -5.16 0.91
CA ARG A 84 12.51 -6.61 0.73
C ARG A 84 12.43 -7.29 2.10
N CYS A 85 11.28 -7.13 2.76
CA CYS A 85 11.08 -7.54 4.15
C CYS A 85 9.94 -8.54 4.34
N PHE A 86 9.28 -8.97 3.27
CA PHE A 86 8.13 -9.87 3.35
C PHE A 86 8.55 -11.30 2.99
N PRO A 87 8.70 -12.20 3.99
CA PRO A 87 8.85 -13.62 3.70
C PRO A 87 7.50 -14.21 3.31
N GLY A 88 7.48 -15.46 2.87
CA GLY A 88 6.23 -16.22 2.79
C GLY A 88 5.66 -16.39 1.38
N HIS A 89 4.65 -17.23 1.31
CA HIS A 89 3.76 -17.35 0.15
C HIS A 89 3.03 -16.04 -0.15
N GLU A 90 2.67 -15.87 -1.43
CA GLU A 90 1.98 -14.69 -1.98
C GLU A 90 0.73 -14.22 -1.22
N THR A 91 0.06 -15.11 -0.48
CA THR A 91 -1.20 -14.88 0.24
C THR A 91 -1.02 -14.31 1.64
N GLN A 92 0.19 -14.28 2.19
CA GLN A 92 0.41 -13.71 3.51
C GLN A 92 0.25 -12.17 3.48
N SER A 93 -0.43 -11.63 4.48
CA SER A 93 -0.65 -10.19 4.63
C SER A 93 0.67 -9.46 4.82
N ARG A 94 0.95 -8.48 3.96
CA ARG A 94 2.15 -7.64 4.00
C ARG A 94 1.79 -6.27 4.52
N TYR A 95 2.43 -5.85 5.60
CA TYR A 95 2.21 -4.56 6.25
C TYR A 95 3.48 -3.72 6.28
N LEU A 96 3.34 -2.44 5.93
CA LEU A 96 4.29 -1.40 6.33
C LEU A 96 4.03 -1.07 7.80
N ALA A 97 5.08 -0.98 8.62
CA ALA A 97 4.99 -0.55 10.01
C ALA A 97 5.72 0.79 10.18
N LEU A 98 5.08 1.76 10.85
CA LEU A 98 5.67 3.06 11.13
C LEU A 98 6.66 2.98 12.31
N GLN A 99 7.81 3.64 12.20
CA GLN A 99 8.92 3.50 13.16
C GLN A 99 8.57 3.95 14.58
N ASN A 100 7.82 5.06 14.74
CA ASN A 100 7.62 5.66 16.06
C ASN A 100 6.45 5.03 16.82
N SER A 101 5.39 4.65 16.10
CA SER A 101 4.17 4.13 16.69
C SER A 101 4.02 2.61 16.60
N GLY A 102 4.68 1.96 15.63
CA GLY A 102 4.43 0.56 15.30
C GLY A 102 3.09 0.31 14.60
N ILE A 103 2.31 1.36 14.31
CA ILE A 103 1.06 1.26 13.56
C ILE A 103 1.36 0.70 12.17
N LYS A 104 0.52 -0.22 11.72
CA LYS A 104 0.72 -0.97 10.49
C LYS A 104 -0.30 -0.60 9.43
N ILE A 105 0.12 -0.56 8.17
CA ILE A 105 -0.69 -0.21 7.01
C ILE A 105 -0.51 -1.29 5.94
N ARG A 106 -1.59 -1.78 5.34
CA ARG A 106 -1.55 -2.67 4.17
C ARG A 106 -2.57 -2.27 3.10
N CYS A 107 -2.26 -2.61 1.86
CA CYS A 107 -3.25 -2.54 0.79
C CYS A 107 -4.25 -3.71 0.92
N ALA A 108 -5.53 -3.40 0.79
CA ALA A 108 -6.65 -4.36 0.83
C ALA A 108 -7.61 -4.10 -0.33
N ALA A 109 -8.52 -5.04 -0.59
CA ALA A 109 -9.50 -4.95 -1.69
C ALA A 109 -10.21 -3.59 -1.77
N GLU A 110 -10.78 -3.15 -0.66
CA GLU A 110 -11.59 -1.93 -0.56
C GLU A 110 -10.80 -0.67 -0.20
N GLY A 111 -9.50 -0.76 0.07
CA GLY A 111 -8.71 0.41 0.45
C GLY A 111 -7.46 0.09 1.25
N TRP A 112 -7.21 0.86 2.31
CA TRP A 112 -6.03 0.73 3.15
C TRP A 112 -6.41 0.28 4.56
N GLN A 113 -5.95 -0.91 4.94
CA GLN A 113 -6.24 -1.46 6.26
C GLN A 113 -5.12 -1.13 7.25
N PHE A 114 -5.54 -0.83 8.48
CA PHE A 114 -4.68 -0.49 9.59
C PHE A 114 -4.71 -1.58 10.67
N ASP A 115 -3.57 -1.77 11.32
CA ASP A 115 -3.44 -2.65 12.48
C ASP A 115 -2.48 -2.03 13.51
N GLY A 116 -2.54 -2.49 14.76
CA GLY A 116 -1.70 -1.97 15.84
C GLY A 116 -2.04 -0.54 16.29
N VAL A 117 -3.18 0.02 15.88
CA VAL A 117 -3.67 1.30 16.40
C VAL A 117 -4.06 1.13 17.86
N PRO A 118 -3.46 1.88 18.81
CA PRO A 118 -3.77 1.75 20.23
C PRO A 118 -5.18 2.25 20.56
N GLU A 119 -5.75 1.77 21.67
CA GLU A 119 -7.10 2.18 22.10
C GLU A 119 -7.14 3.60 22.67
N ASN A 120 -6.04 4.08 23.25
CA ASN A 120 -5.93 5.38 23.88
C ASN A 120 -4.48 5.92 23.83
N GLY A 121 -4.29 7.16 24.32
CA GLY A 121 -2.99 7.82 24.41
C GLY A 121 -2.59 8.60 23.15
N MET A 122 -1.42 9.23 23.19
CA MET A 122 -0.99 10.20 22.17
C MET A 122 -0.93 9.62 20.76
N HIS A 123 -0.51 8.36 20.58
CA HIS A 123 -0.49 7.73 19.25
C HIS A 123 -1.91 7.53 18.71
N ARG A 124 -2.89 7.25 19.58
CA ARG A 124 -4.30 7.17 19.18
C ARG A 124 -4.82 8.54 18.77
N GLU A 125 -4.58 9.57 19.58
CA GLU A 125 -5.03 10.94 19.28
C GLU A 125 -4.46 11.47 17.95
N LYS A 126 -3.17 11.23 17.69
CA LYS A 126 -2.53 11.56 16.41
C LYS A 126 -3.15 10.80 15.24
N PHE A 127 -3.41 9.50 15.42
CA PHE A 127 -4.05 8.69 14.39
C PHE A 127 -5.47 9.21 14.08
N ASP A 128 -6.24 9.56 15.12
CA ASP A 128 -7.59 10.08 14.98
C ASP A 128 -7.62 11.44 14.28
N CYS A 129 -6.62 12.29 14.53
CA CYS A 129 -6.45 13.58 13.86
C CYS A 129 -6.22 13.41 12.34
N VAL A 130 -5.51 12.37 11.92
CA VAL A 130 -5.25 12.10 10.49
C VAL A 130 -6.39 11.34 9.82
N LEU A 131 -6.91 10.29 10.47
CA LEU A 131 -7.78 9.28 9.87
C LEU A 131 -9.09 9.07 10.62
N GLY A 132 -9.04 8.97 11.95
CA GLY A 132 -10.17 8.48 12.75
C GLY A 132 -11.44 9.33 12.66
N LEU A 133 -11.32 10.60 12.23
CA LEU A 133 -12.45 11.51 12.02
C LEU A 133 -12.87 11.65 10.55
N ARG A 134 -12.17 11.00 9.61
CA ARG A 134 -12.52 11.03 8.19
C ARG A 134 -13.70 10.08 7.92
N PRO A 135 -14.69 10.49 7.11
CA PRO A 135 -15.87 9.67 6.83
C PRO A 135 -15.53 8.39 6.05
N GLU A 136 -14.40 8.35 5.34
CA GLU A 136 -13.95 7.15 4.62
C GLU A 136 -13.32 6.10 5.55
N TYR A 137 -12.99 6.45 6.79
CA TYR A 137 -12.39 5.50 7.74
C TYR A 137 -13.48 4.72 8.49
N ASP A 138 -13.59 3.43 8.20
CA ASP A 138 -14.41 2.50 8.97
C ASP A 138 -13.59 1.96 10.15
N ALA A 139 -13.85 2.52 11.33
CA ALA A 139 -13.18 2.13 12.57
C ALA A 139 -13.44 0.67 12.99
N SER A 140 -14.59 0.10 12.63
CA SER A 140 -14.94 -1.29 12.97
C SER A 140 -14.10 -2.29 12.18
N ARG A 141 -13.79 -1.96 10.93
CA ARG A 141 -12.98 -2.77 10.01
C ARG A 141 -11.50 -2.37 10.02
N LYS A 142 -11.20 -1.20 10.60
CA LYS A 142 -9.90 -0.53 10.59
C LYS A 142 -9.42 -0.27 9.16
N VAL A 143 -10.31 0.20 8.29
CA VAL A 143 -10.00 0.42 6.87
C VAL A 143 -10.35 1.84 6.48
N TYR A 144 -9.41 2.53 5.82
CA TYR A 144 -9.72 3.69 5.01
C TYR A 144 -10.25 3.21 3.66
N ILE A 145 -11.55 3.35 3.45
CA ILE A 145 -12.29 2.86 2.29
C ILE A 145 -12.01 3.79 1.12
N LEU A 146 -11.54 3.21 0.01
CA LEU A 146 -11.46 3.93 -1.24
C LEU A 146 -12.80 3.88 -1.99
N PRO A 147 -13.23 5.00 -2.58
CA PRO A 147 -14.37 4.99 -3.48
C PRO A 147 -14.13 4.04 -4.67
N GLN A 148 -15.11 3.18 -4.95
CA GLN A 148 -15.04 2.17 -6.02
C GLN A 148 -16.38 2.05 -6.78
N GLU A 149 -16.30 1.82 -8.09
CA GLU A 149 -17.44 1.44 -8.93
C GLU A 149 -17.17 0.04 -9.51
N GLY A 150 -18.05 -0.93 -9.24
CA GLY A 150 -17.84 -2.32 -9.68
C GLY A 150 -16.57 -2.98 -9.15
N GLY A 151 -16.04 -2.53 -8.00
CA GLY A 151 -14.78 -3.02 -7.42
C GLY A 151 -13.51 -2.41 -8.02
N ILE A 152 -13.66 -1.36 -8.83
CA ILE A 152 -12.56 -0.60 -9.43
C ILE A 152 -12.47 0.76 -8.75
N ASP A 153 -11.27 1.17 -8.35
CA ASP A 153 -11.05 2.49 -7.75
C ASP A 153 -11.43 3.63 -8.71
N ILE A 154 -12.20 4.60 -8.20
CA ILE A 154 -12.48 5.86 -8.94
C ILE A 154 -11.48 6.97 -8.57
N GLU A 155 -10.71 6.78 -7.50
CA GLU A 155 -9.63 7.66 -7.06
C GLU A 155 -8.29 6.93 -7.04
N ASP A 156 -7.20 7.69 -7.01
CA ASP A 156 -5.86 7.10 -7.02
C ASP A 156 -5.45 6.59 -5.64
N ARG A 157 -5.57 5.28 -5.45
CA ARG A 157 -5.19 4.51 -4.27
C ARG A 157 -3.79 4.80 -3.78
N VAL A 158 -2.80 4.84 -4.67
CA VAL A 158 -1.40 4.98 -4.29
C VAL A 158 -1.11 6.42 -3.89
N ALA A 159 -1.68 7.40 -4.59
CA ALA A 159 -1.55 8.80 -4.21
C ALA A 159 -2.19 9.08 -2.84
N ILE A 160 -3.40 8.56 -2.61
CA ILE A 160 -4.10 8.65 -1.32
C ILE A 160 -3.26 8.01 -0.21
N ALA A 161 -2.74 6.80 -0.44
CA ALA A 161 -1.87 6.13 0.51
C ALA A 161 -0.61 6.93 0.83
N GLY A 162 0.01 7.50 -0.21
CA GLY A 162 1.20 8.33 -0.07
C GLY A 162 0.93 9.52 0.86
N GLN A 163 -0.21 10.20 0.65
CA GLN A 163 -0.62 11.29 1.52
C GLN A 163 -0.93 10.82 2.95
N LEU A 164 -1.67 9.72 3.12
CA LEU A 164 -1.98 9.17 4.45
C LEU A 164 -0.71 8.81 5.23
N ILE A 165 0.25 8.14 4.57
CA ILE A 165 1.55 7.78 5.18
C ILE A 165 2.31 9.03 5.59
N LEU A 166 2.37 10.03 4.71
CA LEU A 166 3.05 11.30 4.99
C LEU A 166 2.39 12.04 6.17
N ASP A 167 1.06 12.14 6.19
CA ASP A 167 0.30 12.80 7.25
C ASP A 167 0.55 12.11 8.61
N LEU A 168 0.47 10.77 8.65
CA LEU A 168 0.73 9.99 9.85
C LEU A 168 2.15 10.24 10.39
N VAL A 169 3.17 10.09 9.54
CA VAL A 169 4.57 10.34 9.91
C VAL A 169 4.79 11.80 10.35
N SER A 170 4.14 12.76 9.70
CA SER A 170 4.27 14.19 10.02
C SER A 170 3.68 14.55 11.38
N THR A 171 2.67 13.80 11.85
CA THR A 171 2.18 13.90 13.23
C THR A 171 3.09 13.22 14.26
N GLY A 172 4.16 12.56 13.81
CA GLY A 172 5.10 11.82 14.63
C GLY A 172 4.58 10.45 15.06
N LEU A 173 3.86 9.76 14.16
CA LEU A 173 3.56 8.33 14.24
C LEU A 173 4.62 7.48 13.55
#